data_AF-D6TXH3-F1
#
_entry.id   AF-D6TXH3-F1
#
_cell.length_a   1.000
_cell.length_b   1.000
_cell.length_c   1.000
_cell.angle_alpha   90.00
_cell.angle_beta   90.00
_cell.angle_gamma   90.00
#
_symmetry.space_group_name_H-M   'P 1'
#
loop_
_entity.id
_entity.type
_entity.pdbx_description
1 polymer ?
#
loop_
_entity_poly.entity_id
_entity_poly.type
_entity_poly.pdbx_seq_one_letter_code
_entity_poly.pdbx_strand_id
1 'polypeptide(L)'
;MPTEMTSSRPPLVGSSTVVRQRLLLTLLFLSADGLHRTWDLRSYTGDGLALLTGRKRAYGYRYTEAFLSQVVGAGGAESLTDALARWTTNLWHPEAENPEKPQSLTCYIDGHRKPVYSEILIPRGLIGRLGVILGCRALVLLHDDQGHPLET
;
A
#
# COMPACT_ATOMS: atom_id res chain seq x y z
N MET A 1 27.10 1.42 -29.52
CA MET A 1 26.13 0.81 -28.60
C MET A 1 26.28 1.52 -27.25
N PRO A 2 25.32 2.31 -26.78
CA PRO A 2 25.47 3.01 -25.53
C PRO A 2 25.38 2.00 -24.38
N THR A 3 26.42 1.99 -23.55
CA THR A 3 26.59 1.14 -22.39
C THR A 3 25.43 1.34 -21.42
N GLU A 4 24.69 0.26 -21.18
CA GLU A 4 23.65 0.18 -20.17
C GLU A 4 24.28 0.49 -18.81
N MET A 5 24.05 1.71 -18.30
CA MET A 5 24.46 2.08 -16.96
C MET A 5 23.66 1.20 -15.99
N THR A 6 24.28 0.12 -15.54
CA THR A 6 23.79 -0.70 -14.43
C THR A 6 23.58 0.23 -13.25
N SER A 7 22.30 0.58 -13.08
CA SER A 7 21.83 1.47 -12.04
C SER A 7 22.00 0.72 -10.73
N SER A 8 23.18 0.83 -10.11
CA SER A 8 23.50 0.18 -8.85
C SER A 8 22.41 0.52 -7.84
N ARG A 9 21.77 -0.50 -7.28
CA ARG A 9 20.81 -0.33 -6.19
C ARG A 9 21.57 0.34 -5.05
N PRO A 10 21.11 1.46 -4.49
CA PRO A 10 21.79 2.07 -3.36
C PRO A 10 21.83 1.05 -2.22
N PRO A 11 23.01 0.70 -1.68
CA PRO A 11 23.09 -0.23 -0.57
C PRO A 11 22.51 0.43 0.67
N LEU A 12 21.31 0.00 1.07
CA LEU A 12 20.74 0.34 2.39
C LEU A 12 21.12 -0.71 3.45
N VAL A 13 21.90 -1.72 3.06
CA VAL A 13 22.47 -2.75 3.96
C VAL A 13 23.43 -2.03 4.91
N GLY A 14 23.19 -2.13 6.22
CA GLY A 14 23.91 -1.37 7.24
C GLY A 14 23.36 0.04 7.51
N SER A 15 22.21 0.42 6.95
CA SER A 15 21.55 1.69 7.29
C SER A 15 21.17 1.77 8.77
N SER A 16 21.37 2.94 9.38
CA SER A 16 20.99 3.19 10.77
C SER A 16 19.48 3.07 10.96
N THR A 17 19.04 2.75 12.18
CA THR A 17 17.63 2.67 12.57
C THR A 17 16.88 3.95 12.21
N VAL A 18 17.51 5.11 12.38
CA VAL A 18 16.97 6.43 12.00
C VAL A 18 16.65 6.51 10.50
N VAL A 19 17.52 5.98 9.64
CA VAL A 19 17.28 5.98 8.18
C VAL A 19 16.10 5.08 7.82
N ARG A 20 16.03 3.88 8.40
CA ARG A 20 14.91 2.94 8.17
C ARG A 20 13.60 3.52 8.65
N GLN A 21 13.58 4.15 9.83
CA GLN A 21 12.41 4.82 10.36
C GLN A 21 11.93 5.93 9.43
N ARG A 22 12.83 6.77 8.91
CA ARG A 22 12.45 7.85 7.97
C ARG A 22 11.94 7.33 6.62
N LEU A 23 12.51 6.23 6.12
CA LEU A 23 12.02 5.55 4.92
C LEU A 23 10.61 4.96 5.14
N LEU A 24 10.38 4.35 6.31
CA LEU A 24 9.05 3.88 6.71
C LEU A 24 8.04 5.04 6.82
N LEU A 25 8.41 6.15 7.45
CA LEU A 25 7.57 7.35 7.52
C LEU A 25 7.28 7.94 6.14
N THR A 26 8.24 7.88 5.21
CA THR A 26 8.01 8.32 3.83
C THR A 26 6.89 7.50 3.18
N LEU A 27 6.89 6.18 3.38
CA LEU A 27 5.86 5.28 2.86
C LEU A 27 4.49 5.57 3.50
N LEU A 28 4.46 5.78 4.82
CA LEU A 28 3.22 6.05 5.56
C LEU A 28 2.59 7.39 5.18
N PHE A 29 3.39 8.40 4.84
CA PHE A 29 2.92 9.74 4.50
C PHE A 29 2.77 10.01 3.01
N LEU A 30 2.93 9.01 2.13
CA LEU A 30 2.72 9.21 0.69
C LEU A 30 1.36 9.87 0.40
N SER A 31 0.29 9.33 0.98
CA SER A 31 -1.07 9.83 0.76
C SER A 31 -1.31 11.22 1.33
N ALA A 32 -0.59 11.62 2.39
CA ALA A 32 -0.68 12.96 2.97
C ALA A 32 -0.20 14.03 1.98
N ASP A 33 0.68 13.67 1.04
CA ASP A 33 1.18 14.55 -0.01
C ASP A 33 0.57 14.24 -1.39
N GLY A 34 -0.57 13.54 -1.42
CA GLY A 34 -1.29 13.20 -2.66
C GLY A 34 -0.62 12.13 -3.52
N LEU A 35 0.39 11.42 -3.00
CA LEU A 35 1.02 10.29 -3.70
C LEU A 35 0.30 8.98 -3.35
N HIS A 36 0.05 8.14 -4.34
CA HIS A 36 -0.67 6.89 -4.15
C HIS A 36 0.23 5.66 -4.30
N ARG A 37 1.37 5.79 -4.98
CA ARG A 37 2.32 4.71 -5.22
C ARG A 37 3.75 5.19 -4.99
N THR A 38 4.64 4.26 -4.67
CA THR A 38 6.08 4.56 -4.59
C THR A 38 6.61 5.13 -5.91
N TRP A 39 6.06 4.68 -7.05
CA TRP A 39 6.40 5.19 -8.38
C TRP A 39 6.25 6.70 -8.53
N ASP A 40 5.28 7.31 -7.84
CA ASP A 40 4.99 8.74 -7.93
C ASP A 40 6.15 9.59 -7.37
N LEU A 41 7.00 9.00 -6.52
CA LEU A 41 8.24 9.62 -6.02
C LEU A 41 9.27 9.92 -7.12
N ARG A 42 9.11 9.41 -8.34
CA ARG A 42 10.01 9.73 -9.47
C ARG A 42 9.85 11.16 -9.96
N SER A 43 8.64 11.69 -9.94
CA SER A 43 8.28 13.05 -10.36
C SER A 43 7.98 13.97 -9.18
N TYR A 44 8.12 13.46 -7.96
CA TYR A 44 7.86 14.20 -6.75
C TYR A 44 8.87 15.32 -6.54
N THR A 45 8.38 16.56 -6.43
CA THR A 45 9.19 17.76 -6.23
C THR A 45 8.76 18.57 -4.99
N GLY A 46 7.75 18.09 -4.26
CA GLY A 46 7.27 18.73 -3.03
C GLY A 46 8.24 18.57 -1.86
N ASP A 47 8.04 19.40 -0.85
CA ASP A 47 8.83 19.39 0.38
C ASP A 47 8.11 18.72 1.56
N GLY A 48 6.82 18.40 1.42
CA GLY A 48 5.98 17.85 2.51
C GLY A 48 6.55 16.55 3.08
N LEU A 49 6.92 15.60 2.22
CA LEU A 49 7.57 14.35 2.66
C LEU A 49 8.95 14.59 3.29
N ALA A 50 9.67 15.63 2.85
CA ALA A 50 10.95 15.99 3.47
C ALA A 50 10.72 16.49 4.90
N LEU A 51 9.75 17.38 5.08
CA LEU A 51 9.36 17.94 6.38
C LEU A 51 8.91 16.85 7.36
N LEU A 52 7.97 16.00 6.94
CA LEU A 52 7.40 14.92 7.77
C LEU A 52 8.43 13.85 8.18
N THR A 53 9.53 13.74 7.43
CA THR A 53 10.61 12.78 7.71
C THR A 53 11.82 13.42 8.36
N GLY A 54 11.78 14.74 8.66
CA GLY A 54 12.87 15.49 9.27
C GLY A 54 14.12 15.55 8.38
N ARG A 55 13.93 15.71 7.07
CA ARG A 55 15.00 15.79 6.07
C ARG A 55 14.92 17.08 5.28
N LYS A 56 16.06 17.48 4.71
CA LYS A 56 16.14 18.59 3.75
C LYS A 56 15.49 18.27 2.40
N ARG A 57 15.39 16.98 2.05
CA ARG A 57 14.81 16.48 0.79
C ARG A 57 14.14 15.13 1.06
N ALA A 58 13.01 14.88 0.39
CA ALA A 58 12.30 13.62 0.47
C ALA A 58 13.15 12.45 -0.07
N TYR A 59 12.85 11.22 0.34
CA TYR A 59 13.43 10.05 -0.30
C TYR A 59 12.82 9.87 -1.69
N GLY A 60 13.69 9.69 -2.69
CA GLY A 60 13.26 9.36 -4.03
C GLY A 60 12.93 7.88 -4.19
N TYR A 61 12.17 7.57 -5.25
CA TYR A 61 11.72 6.23 -5.63
C TYR A 61 12.76 5.12 -5.41
N ARG A 62 13.99 5.29 -5.93
CA ARG A 62 15.02 4.22 -5.90
C ARG A 62 15.45 3.84 -4.47
N TYR A 63 15.46 4.79 -3.54
CA TYR A 63 15.79 4.52 -2.13
C TYR A 63 14.64 3.78 -1.44
N THR A 64 13.41 4.21 -1.70
CA THR A 64 12.20 3.58 -1.16
C THR A 64 12.05 2.14 -1.66
N GLU A 65 12.28 1.87 -2.94
CA GLU A 65 12.24 0.50 -3.50
C GLU A 65 13.36 -0.40 -2.96
N ALA A 66 14.57 0.14 -2.78
CA ALA A 66 15.66 -0.60 -2.17
C ALA A 66 15.33 -0.98 -0.70
N PHE A 67 14.65 -0.09 0.02
CA PHE A 67 14.17 -0.36 1.38
C PHE A 67 13.10 -1.45 1.39
N LEU A 68 12.08 -1.35 0.53
CA LEU A 68 11.03 -2.37 0.40
C LEU A 68 11.62 -3.74 0.06
N SER A 69 12.63 -3.79 -0.82
CA SER A 69 13.35 -5.03 -1.15
C SER A 69 14.01 -5.65 0.09
N GLN A 70 14.53 -4.84 1.01
CA GLN A 70 15.11 -5.33 2.27
C GLN A 70 14.05 -5.79 3.27
N VAL A 71 12.92 -5.08 3.35
CA VAL A 71 11.78 -5.50 4.18
C VAL A 71 11.30 -6.88 3.73
N VAL A 72 11.13 -7.10 2.43
CA VAL A 72 10.77 -8.40 1.86
C VAL A 72 11.84 -9.45 2.16
N GLY A 73 13.13 -9.12 1.91
CA GLY A 73 14.24 -10.04 2.20
C GLY A 73 14.39 -10.41 3.67
N ALA A 74 13.88 -9.59 4.59
CA ALA A 74 13.84 -9.86 6.02
C ALA A 74 12.56 -10.59 6.48
N GLY A 75 11.70 -11.05 5.56
CA GLY A 75 10.43 -11.71 5.89
C GLY A 75 9.34 -10.76 6.37
N GLY A 76 9.51 -9.44 6.20
CA GLY A 76 8.57 -8.45 6.72
C GLY A 76 7.19 -8.46 6.05
N ALA A 77 7.02 -9.15 4.91
CA ALA A 77 5.75 -9.24 4.21
C ALA A 77 4.66 -9.88 5.08
N GLU A 78 4.97 -11.02 5.71
CA GLU A 78 4.02 -11.71 6.60
C GLU A 78 3.72 -10.86 7.83
N SER A 79 4.75 -10.36 8.52
CA SER A 79 4.55 -9.55 9.74
C SER A 79 3.76 -8.27 9.50
N LEU A 80 3.97 -7.59 8.36
CA LEU A 80 3.19 -6.40 7.99
C LEU A 80 1.76 -6.77 7.61
N THR A 81 1.56 -7.88 6.91
CA THR A 81 0.23 -8.39 6.56
C THR A 81 -0.55 -8.75 7.83
N ASP A 82 0.08 -9.45 8.77
CA ASP A 82 -0.50 -9.78 10.07
C ASP A 82 -0.83 -8.53 10.88
N ALA A 83 0.07 -7.55 10.93
CA ALA A 83 -0.16 -6.29 11.64
C ALA A 83 -1.33 -5.52 11.03
N LEU A 84 -1.40 -5.45 9.69
CA LEU A 84 -2.50 -4.83 8.98
C LEU A 84 -3.82 -5.57 9.22
N ALA A 85 -3.79 -6.91 9.18
CA ALA A 85 -4.96 -7.73 9.48
C ALA A 85 -5.45 -7.46 10.90
N ARG A 86 -4.59 -7.53 11.92
CA ARG A 86 -4.95 -7.24 13.32
C ARG A 86 -5.51 -5.82 13.50
N TRP A 87 -4.84 -4.82 12.92
CA TRP A 87 -5.31 -3.44 13.00
C TRP A 87 -6.70 -3.28 12.35
N THR A 88 -6.89 -3.87 11.17
CA THR A 88 -8.16 -3.82 10.44
C THR A 88 -9.25 -4.55 11.23
N THR A 89 -8.96 -5.74 11.77
CA THR A 89 -9.88 -6.48 12.64
C THR A 89 -10.28 -5.63 13.85
N ASN A 90 -9.33 -5.00 14.55
CA ASN A 90 -9.63 -4.16 15.70
C ASN A 90 -10.43 -2.90 15.34
N LEU A 91 -10.21 -2.35 14.14
CA LEU A 91 -10.95 -1.18 13.67
C LEU A 91 -12.43 -1.50 13.43
N TRP A 92 -12.71 -2.65 12.81
CA TRP A 92 -14.07 -3.08 12.50
C TRP A 92 -14.74 -3.86 13.65
N HIS A 93 -13.94 -4.36 14.59
CA HIS A 93 -14.39 -5.05 15.80
C HIS A 93 -13.66 -4.50 17.03
N PRO A 94 -14.19 -3.43 17.67
CA PRO A 94 -13.81 -3.13 19.05
C PRO A 94 -14.08 -4.38 19.92
N GLU A 95 -13.26 -4.58 20.95
CA GLU A 95 -13.24 -5.79 21.78
C GLU A 95 -14.64 -6.35 22.07
N ALA A 96 -14.81 -7.66 21.87
CA ALA A 96 -16.07 -8.35 22.10
C ALA A 96 -16.61 -8.03 23.50
N GLU A 97 -17.87 -7.60 23.59
CA GLU A 97 -18.56 -7.34 24.85
C GLU A 97 -18.65 -8.57 25.77
N ASN A 98 -18.30 -9.76 25.26
CA ASN A 98 -18.33 -11.00 26.04
C ASN A 98 -17.12 -11.93 25.75
N PRO A 99 -16.16 -12.07 26.71
CA PRO A 99 -14.96 -12.90 26.54
C PRO A 99 -15.24 -14.41 26.52
N GLU A 100 -16.45 -14.86 26.84
CA GLU A 100 -16.80 -16.30 26.88
C GLU A 100 -17.22 -16.87 25.51
N LYS A 101 -17.48 -16.02 24.52
CA LYS A 101 -17.72 -16.43 23.13
C LYS A 101 -16.90 -15.54 22.20
N PRO A 102 -15.65 -15.92 21.88
CA PRO A 102 -14.94 -15.27 20.79
C PRO A 102 -15.74 -15.51 19.51
N GLN A 103 -16.45 -14.47 19.04
CA GLN A 103 -17.07 -14.50 17.73
C GLN A 103 -15.94 -14.54 16.70
N SER A 104 -15.61 -15.75 16.24
CA SER A 104 -14.73 -15.96 15.10
C SER A 104 -15.38 -15.31 13.89
N LEU A 105 -14.94 -14.11 13.53
CA LEU A 105 -15.32 -13.48 12.28
C LEU A 105 -14.51 -14.12 11.16
N THR A 106 -15.16 -15.08 10.50
CA THR A 106 -14.76 -15.47 9.15
C THR A 106 -15.31 -14.40 8.23
N CYS A 107 -14.52 -13.36 7.95
CA CYS A 107 -14.84 -12.38 6.93
C CYS A 107 -13.77 -12.40 5.83
N TYR A 108 -14.15 -12.14 4.59
CA TYR A 108 -13.17 -11.97 3.50
C TYR A 108 -13.38 -10.65 2.77
N ILE A 109 -12.27 -10.08 2.31
CA ILE A 109 -12.28 -8.86 1.50
C ILE A 109 -12.31 -9.27 0.04
N ASP A 110 -13.28 -8.74 -0.69
CA ASP A 110 -13.44 -8.98 -2.11
C ASP A 110 -13.29 -7.67 -2.90
N GLY A 111 -12.29 -7.62 -3.76
CA GLY A 111 -11.94 -6.44 -4.56
C GLY A 111 -12.25 -6.66 -6.03
N HIS A 112 -13.16 -5.86 -6.60
CA HIS A 112 -13.59 -5.98 -7.99
C HIS A 112 -13.35 -4.69 -8.77
N ARG A 113 -12.87 -4.82 -10.00
CA ARG A 113 -12.90 -3.72 -10.97
C ARG A 113 -14.16 -3.83 -11.82
N LYS A 114 -15.02 -2.83 -11.75
CA LYS A 114 -16.21 -2.73 -12.59
C LYS A 114 -15.96 -1.73 -13.71
N PRO A 115 -16.15 -2.11 -14.99
CA PRO A 115 -16.04 -1.16 -16.09
C PRO A 115 -17.14 -0.10 -15.93
N VAL A 116 -16.78 1.17 -16.12
CA VAL A 116 -17.70 2.31 -16.00
C VAL A 116 -17.58 3.15 -17.26
N TYR A 117 -18.72 3.44 -17.89
CA TYR A 117 -18.79 4.44 -18.96
C TYR A 117 -18.88 5.82 -18.32
N SER A 118 -17.99 6.71 -18.74
CA SER A 118 -17.94 8.07 -18.22
C SER A 118 -17.44 9.01 -19.32
N GLU A 119 -18.03 10.20 -19.38
CA GLU A 119 -17.60 11.29 -20.27
C GLU A 119 -16.31 11.97 -19.79
N ILE A 120 -15.83 11.63 -18.59
CA ILE A 120 -14.58 12.13 -18.01
C ILE A 120 -13.54 11.02 -17.92
N LEU A 121 -12.26 11.41 -17.96
CA LEU A 121 -11.16 10.46 -17.81
C LEU A 121 -11.18 9.85 -16.41
N ILE A 122 -11.25 8.52 -16.36
CA ILE A 122 -11.19 7.73 -15.14
C ILE A 122 -10.01 6.74 -15.17
N PRO A 123 -9.52 6.29 -13.99
CA PRO A 123 -8.50 5.25 -13.93
C PRO A 123 -8.87 4.03 -14.76
N ARG A 124 -7.88 3.49 -15.49
CA ARG A 124 -8.06 2.33 -16.35
C ARG A 124 -7.45 1.09 -15.71
N GLY A 125 -8.09 -0.06 -15.91
CA GLY A 125 -7.63 -1.33 -15.37
C GLY A 125 -8.04 -2.50 -16.24
N LEU A 126 -7.30 -3.59 -16.13
CA LEU A 126 -7.64 -4.87 -16.73
C LEU A 126 -8.96 -5.39 -16.15
N ILE A 127 -9.93 -5.67 -17.02
CA ILE A 127 -11.19 -6.33 -16.67
C ILE A 127 -10.99 -7.83 -16.88
N GLY A 128 -10.82 -8.57 -15.78
CA GLY A 128 -10.39 -9.98 -15.82
C GLY A 128 -11.22 -10.85 -16.75
N ARG A 129 -12.55 -10.77 -16.69
CA ARG A 129 -13.45 -11.57 -17.54
C ARG A 129 -13.31 -11.27 -19.04
N LEU A 130 -12.97 -10.04 -19.39
CA LEU A 130 -12.92 -9.59 -20.79
C LEU A 130 -11.49 -9.53 -21.35
N GLY A 131 -10.46 -9.60 -20.50
CA GLY A 131 -9.06 -9.48 -20.92
C GLY A 131 -8.68 -8.10 -21.48
N VAL A 132 -9.54 -7.08 -21.34
CA VAL A 132 -9.34 -5.74 -21.91
C VAL A 132 -9.08 -4.68 -20.83
N ILE A 133 -8.35 -3.63 -21.19
CA ILE A 133 -8.12 -2.46 -20.32
C ILE A 133 -9.19 -1.41 -20.60
N LEU A 134 -10.09 -1.19 -19.65
CA LEU A 134 -11.17 -0.21 -19.74
C LEU A 134 -11.10 0.80 -18.60
N GLY A 135 -11.80 1.93 -18.75
CA GLY A 135 -12.09 2.82 -17.63
C GLY A 135 -12.90 2.04 -16.59
N CYS A 136 -12.44 2.02 -15.35
CA CYS A 136 -13.04 1.20 -14.31
C CYS A 136 -12.99 1.87 -12.94
N ARG A 137 -13.93 1.51 -12.08
CA ARG A 137 -13.88 1.80 -10.65
C ARG A 137 -13.53 0.54 -9.88
N ALA A 138 -12.71 0.69 -8.84
CA ALA A 138 -12.47 -0.36 -7.88
C ALA A 138 -13.56 -0.29 -6.82
N LEU A 139 -14.20 -1.43 -6.56
CA LEU A 139 -15.10 -1.65 -5.44
C LEU A 139 -14.43 -2.68 -4.54
N VAL A 140 -14.38 -2.40 -3.24
CA VAL A 140 -13.89 -3.35 -2.24
C VAL A 140 -15.04 -3.55 -1.26
N LEU A 141 -15.45 -4.81 -1.08
CA LEU A 141 -16.52 -5.21 -0.19
C LEU A 141 -15.96 -6.14 0.87
N LEU A 142 -16.43 -5.97 2.10
CA LEU A 142 -16.20 -6.93 3.17
C LEU A 142 -17.38 -7.88 3.20
N HIS A 143 -17.13 -9.19 3.22
CA HIS A 143 -18.16 -10.21 3.24
C HIS A 143 -18.13 -11.00 4.55
N ASP A 144 -19.29 -11.48 4.99
CA ASP A 144 -19.41 -12.48 6.05
C ASP A 144 -18.95 -13.88 5.58
N ASP A 145 -19.12 -14.87 6.45
CA ASP A 145 -18.73 -16.25 6.21
C ASP A 145 -19.63 -16.98 5.18
N GLN A 146 -20.78 -16.39 4.87
CA GLN A 146 -21.72 -16.83 3.85
C GLN A 146 -21.55 -16.09 2.52
N GLY A 147 -20.65 -15.10 2.44
CA GLY A 147 -20.44 -14.30 1.24
C GLY A 147 -21.47 -13.19 1.04
N HIS A 148 -22.16 -12.76 2.10
CA HIS A 148 -22.99 -11.55 2.06
C HIS A 148 -22.15 -10.31 2.33
N PRO A 149 -22.31 -9.23 1.56
CA PRO A 149 -21.63 -7.98 1.83
C PRO A 149 -22.10 -7.43 3.18
N LEU A 150 -21.17 -7.13 4.07
CA LEU A 150 -21.44 -6.39 5.29
C LEU A 150 -21.78 -4.95 4.89
N GLU A 151 -23.00 -4.51 5.20
CA GLU A 151 -23.40 -3.13 4.94
C GLU A 151 -22.55 -2.18 5.79
N THR A 152 -22.09 -1.10 5.15
CA THR A 152 -21.29 -0.01 5.77
C THR A 152 -22.16 1.22 5.92
#